data_AF-A0A9R0T5U3-F1
#
_entry.id   AF-A0A9R0T5U3-F1
#
_cell.length_a   1.000
_cell.length_b   1.000
_cell.length_c   1.000
_cell.angle_alpha   90.00
_cell.angle_beta   90.00
_cell.angle_gamma   90.00
#
_symmetry.space_group_name_H-M   'P 1'
#
loop_
_entity.id
_entity.type
_entity.pdbx_description
1 polymer ?
#
loop_
_entity_poly.entity_id
_entity_poly.type
_entity_poly.pdbx_seq_one_letter_code
_entity_poly.pdbx_strand_id
1 'polypeptide(L)'
;MSSGGGSSTLGGCGGPSGSGSGSGGVGGGGLGGGGGGPCGACKFLRRKCVSECIFAPYFDSEQGAAHFAAVHKVFGASNVSKLLLQIPAHKRLDAVVTICYEAQARLRDPVYGCVAHIFALQQQVYMHPSIHHIPMDRVKSPC
;
A
#
# COMPACT_ATOMS: atom_id res chain seq x y z
N MET A 1 -25.29 68.40 6.49
CA MET A 1 -24.11 68.69 7.33
C MET A 1 -23.49 67.34 7.67
N SER A 2 -22.63 66.80 6.81
CA SER A 2 -21.17 67.05 6.80
C SER A 2 -20.55 66.59 8.12
N SER A 3 -19.81 65.49 8.19
CA SER A 3 -18.38 65.35 7.86
C SER A 3 -18.05 63.84 7.97
N GLY A 4 -17.09 63.19 7.32
CA GLY A 4 -15.78 63.54 6.78
C GLY A 4 -14.89 62.28 7.01
N GLY A 5 -14.07 61.89 6.04
CA GLY A 5 -13.26 60.66 6.06
C GLY A 5 -11.86 60.78 6.70
N GLY A 6 -11.09 59.68 6.60
CA GLY A 6 -9.65 59.56 6.91
C GLY A 6 -9.34 58.20 7.58
N SER A 7 -8.77 57.20 6.90
CA SER A 7 -7.35 56.99 6.55
C SER A 7 -6.45 56.47 7.70
N SER A 8 -6.08 55.19 7.56
CA SER A 8 -4.71 54.65 7.58
C SER A 8 -3.87 54.54 8.87
N THR A 9 -3.31 53.32 9.03
CA THR A 9 -2.14 52.86 9.83
C THR A 9 -2.35 52.77 11.36
N LEU A 10 -1.83 51.77 12.10
CA LEU A 10 -0.42 51.40 12.31
C LEU A 10 -0.29 50.01 13.02
N GLY A 11 0.84 49.32 12.78
CA GLY A 11 1.52 48.41 13.73
C GLY A 11 1.21 46.91 13.61
N GLY A 12 2.12 45.99 13.24
CA GLY A 12 3.57 46.05 13.09
C GLY A 12 4.32 45.39 14.26
N CYS A 13 4.53 44.07 14.19
CA CYS A 13 5.66 43.32 14.79
C CYS A 13 5.82 42.04 13.94
N GLY A 14 6.98 41.58 13.47
CA GLY A 14 8.37 41.85 13.83
C GLY A 14 9.11 40.51 13.89
N GLY A 15 9.75 40.12 12.78
CA GLY A 15 11.00 39.32 12.80
C GLY A 15 10.94 37.78 12.90
N PRO A 16 12.06 37.09 12.55
CA PRO A 16 12.06 35.84 11.79
C PRO A 16 12.66 34.62 12.53
N SER A 17 12.47 33.41 12.00
CA SER A 17 13.32 32.19 12.15
C SER A 17 12.62 31.05 11.41
N GLY A 18 13.13 30.49 10.31
CA GLY A 18 14.30 29.62 10.33
C GLY A 18 13.89 28.18 10.65
N SER A 19 13.52 27.40 9.63
CA SER A 19 13.48 25.93 9.72
C SER A 19 14.06 25.38 8.43
N GLY A 20 15.36 25.07 8.49
CA GLY A 20 16.09 24.48 7.39
C GLY A 20 15.59 23.07 7.11
N SER A 21 15.33 22.80 5.84
CA SER A 21 15.33 21.43 5.32
C SER A 21 16.73 21.18 4.76
N GLY A 22 17.61 20.70 5.63
CA GLY A 22 18.95 20.25 5.26
C GLY A 22 18.91 19.08 4.29
N SER A 23 19.73 19.21 3.26
CA SER A 23 20.00 18.30 2.14
C SER A 23 20.49 16.92 2.57
N GLY A 24 20.25 15.89 1.75
CA GLY A 24 20.71 14.53 2.03
C GLY A 24 20.97 13.63 0.81
N GLY A 25 21.86 14.07 -0.08
CA GLY A 25 22.72 13.16 -0.86
C GLY A 25 22.22 12.72 -2.24
N VAL A 26 22.71 13.43 -3.25
CA VAL A 26 22.94 12.89 -4.60
C VAL A 26 24.14 11.95 -4.59
N GLY A 27 24.03 10.86 -5.36
CA GLY A 27 25.06 9.84 -5.57
C GLY A 27 24.38 8.49 -5.72
N GLY A 28 24.50 7.73 -6.80
CA GLY A 28 25.22 7.85 -8.05
C GLY A 28 25.19 6.46 -8.69
N GLY A 29 24.86 6.38 -9.99
CA GLY A 29 25.14 5.23 -10.86
C GLY A 29 24.28 3.96 -10.70
N GLY A 30 23.39 3.73 -11.68
CA GLY A 30 22.71 2.43 -11.87
C GLY A 30 21.49 2.55 -12.78
N LEU A 31 21.70 2.49 -14.09
CA LEU A 31 20.66 2.56 -15.11
C LEU A 31 19.72 1.35 -15.02
N GLY A 32 18.41 1.60 -14.89
CA GLY A 32 17.39 0.57 -14.95
C GLY A 32 15.97 1.04 -14.58
N GLY A 33 15.35 1.83 -15.47
CA GLY A 33 13.88 1.91 -15.57
C GLY A 33 13.12 2.94 -14.71
N GLY A 34 13.02 4.17 -15.20
CA GLY A 34 11.79 5.00 -15.13
C GLY A 34 11.32 5.60 -13.78
N GLY A 35 11.74 6.83 -13.50
CA GLY A 35 11.09 7.74 -12.53
C GLY A 35 11.79 7.82 -11.17
N GLY A 36 12.62 8.85 -10.95
CA GLY A 36 13.56 9.01 -9.83
C GLY A 36 12.99 9.18 -8.41
N GLY A 37 11.88 8.52 -8.07
CA GLY A 37 11.27 8.51 -6.75
C GLY A 37 11.37 7.14 -6.05
N PRO A 38 11.14 7.07 -4.72
CA PRO A 38 11.06 5.80 -4.02
C PRO A 38 9.86 4.97 -4.50
N CYS A 39 10.01 3.64 -4.52
CA CYS A 39 8.90 2.73 -4.81
C CYS A 39 7.75 2.90 -3.78
N GLY A 40 6.55 2.42 -4.11
CA GLY A 40 5.36 2.56 -3.26
C GLY A 40 5.57 2.04 -1.83
N ALA A 41 6.32 0.94 -1.67
CA ALA A 41 6.67 0.40 -0.36
C ALA A 41 7.60 1.33 0.44
N CYS A 42 8.69 1.79 -0.17
CA CYS A 42 9.66 2.68 0.50
C CYS A 42 9.06 4.05 0.79
N LYS A 43 8.15 4.53 -0.07
CA LYS A 43 7.35 5.74 0.15
C LYS A 43 6.44 5.58 1.38
N PHE A 44 5.76 4.44 1.53
CA PHE A 44 4.95 4.15 2.72
C PHE A 44 5.81 4.03 4.00
N LEU A 45 6.95 3.34 3.93
CA LEU A 45 7.89 3.18 5.05
C LEU A 45 8.67 4.45 5.39
N ARG A 46 8.61 5.50 4.54
CA ARG A 46 9.41 6.73 4.67
C ARG A 46 10.92 6.45 4.78
N ARG A 47 11.41 5.46 4.04
CA ARG A 47 12.83 5.05 4.02
C ARG A 47 13.47 5.24 2.64
N LYS A 48 14.81 5.28 2.60
CA LYS A 48 15.55 5.38 1.34
C LYS A 48 15.37 4.10 0.50
N CYS A 49 14.98 4.26 -0.76
CA CYS A 49 14.88 3.15 -1.71
C CYS A 49 16.26 2.91 -2.33
N VAL A 50 16.79 1.70 -2.17
CA VAL A 50 18.06 1.26 -2.79
C VAL A 50 17.79 0.54 -4.11
N SER A 51 18.80 0.41 -4.96
CA SER A 51 18.70 -0.31 -6.25
C SER A 51 18.31 -1.79 -6.08
N GLU A 52 18.74 -2.40 -4.97
CA GLU A 52 18.42 -3.80 -4.60
C GLU A 52 17.09 -3.94 -3.83
N CYS A 53 16.16 -2.98 -3.99
CA CYS A 53 14.90 -3.02 -3.28
C CYS A 53 13.98 -4.12 -3.84
N ILE A 54 13.76 -5.18 -3.06
CA ILE A 54 12.87 -6.29 -3.43
C ILE A 54 11.43 -5.88 -3.74
N PHE A 55 10.99 -4.71 -3.27
CA PHE A 55 9.63 -4.20 -3.47
C PHE A 55 9.50 -3.30 -4.70
N ALA A 56 10.62 -2.79 -5.22
CA ALA A 56 10.61 -1.84 -6.33
C ALA A 56 9.97 -2.39 -7.61
N PRO A 57 10.20 -3.66 -8.01
CA PRO A 57 9.57 -4.21 -9.22
C PRO A 57 8.07 -4.45 -9.11
N TYR A 58 7.48 -4.35 -7.91
CA TYR A 58 6.10 -4.78 -7.67
C TYR A 58 5.19 -3.67 -7.14
N PHE A 59 5.74 -2.61 -6.56
CA PHE A 59 4.98 -1.51 -5.97
C PHE A 59 5.37 -0.17 -6.60
N ASP A 60 4.57 0.30 -7.55
CA ASP A 60 4.75 1.60 -8.18
C ASP A 60 4.50 2.77 -7.21
N SER A 61 4.96 3.96 -7.57
CA SER A 61 4.95 5.14 -6.68
C SER A 61 3.57 5.76 -6.44
N GLU A 62 2.61 5.55 -7.35
CA GLU A 62 1.25 6.07 -7.27
C GLU A 62 0.33 5.13 -6.47
N GLN A 63 -0.03 3.97 -7.03
CA GLN A 63 -0.96 3.02 -6.42
C GLN A 63 -0.27 2.06 -5.44
N GLY A 64 1.04 1.83 -5.61
CA GLY A 64 1.78 0.88 -4.80
C GLY A 64 1.88 1.26 -3.32
N ALA A 65 1.81 2.55 -2.95
CA ALA A 65 1.80 2.94 -1.55
C ALA A 65 0.52 2.50 -0.81
N ALA A 66 -0.64 2.61 -1.45
CA ALA A 66 -1.92 2.18 -0.88
C ALA A 66 -1.99 0.65 -0.80
N HIS A 67 -1.56 -0.06 -1.85
CA HIS A 67 -1.50 -1.52 -1.84
C HIS A 67 -0.53 -2.03 -0.78
N PHE A 68 0.65 -1.40 -0.66
CA PHE A 68 1.62 -1.77 0.34
C PHE A 68 1.12 -1.49 1.76
N ALA A 69 0.33 -0.43 1.99
CA ALA A 69 -0.28 -0.18 3.29
C ALA A 69 -1.18 -1.34 3.75
N ALA A 70 -2.00 -1.88 2.84
CA ALA A 70 -2.85 -3.04 3.14
C ALA A 70 -2.02 -4.27 3.48
N VAL A 71 -1.04 -4.58 2.63
CA VAL A 71 -0.13 -5.71 2.81
C VAL A 71 0.66 -5.59 4.12
N HIS A 72 1.17 -4.41 4.43
CA HIS A 72 1.88 -4.13 5.66
C HIS A 72 0.99 -4.31 6.89
N LYS A 73 -0.26 -3.88 6.83
CA LYS A 73 -1.20 -4.00 7.96
C LYS A 73 -1.57 -5.45 8.26
N VAL A 74 -1.69 -6.29 7.23
CA VAL A 74 -2.14 -7.69 7.39
C VAL A 74 -0.99 -8.66 7.62
N PHE A 75 0.06 -8.56 6.80
CA PHE A 75 1.18 -9.50 6.83
C PHE A 75 2.43 -8.90 7.49
N GLY A 76 2.65 -7.59 7.35
CA GLY A 76 3.86 -6.92 7.79
C GLY A 76 4.99 -6.99 6.76
N ALA A 77 5.80 -5.93 6.68
CA ALA A 77 6.89 -5.83 5.69
C ALA A 77 7.89 -6.99 5.77
N SER A 78 8.27 -7.40 6.98
CA SER A 78 9.27 -8.45 7.20
C SER A 78 8.78 -9.82 6.73
N ASN A 79 7.51 -10.14 6.94
CA ASN A 79 6.94 -11.43 6.53
C ASN A 79 6.82 -11.50 5.02
N VAL A 80 6.37 -10.42 4.38
CA VAL A 80 6.28 -10.33 2.92
C VAL A 80 7.67 -10.39 2.29
N SER A 81 8.66 -9.73 2.90
CA SER A 81 10.06 -9.83 2.44
C SER A 81 10.56 -11.27 2.47
N LYS A 82 10.35 -12.00 3.57
CA LYS A 82 10.74 -13.41 3.70
C LYS A 82 9.99 -14.29 2.69
N LEU A 83 8.68 -14.07 2.54
CA LEU A 83 7.84 -14.81 1.60
C LEU A 83 8.31 -14.62 0.15
N LEU A 84 8.57 -13.39 -0.27
CA LEU A 84 9.06 -13.11 -1.63
C LEU A 84 10.43 -13.73 -1.89
N LEU A 85 11.31 -13.80 -0.88
CA LEU A 85 12.61 -14.45 -1.02
C LEU A 85 12.49 -15.97 -1.18
N GLN A 86 11.49 -16.60 -0.56
CA GLN A 86 11.21 -18.04 -0.69
C GLN A 86 10.56 -18.41 -2.03
N ILE A 87 9.88 -17.46 -2.68
CA ILE A 87 9.19 -17.69 -3.95
C ILE A 87 10.18 -17.51 -5.12
N PRO A 88 10.18 -18.44 -6.11
CA PRO A 88 10.97 -18.30 -7.32
C PRO A 88 10.67 -16.98 -8.06
N ALA A 89 11.70 -16.31 -8.59
CA ALA A 89 11.57 -14.97 -9.17
C ALA A 89 10.44 -14.84 -10.21
N HIS A 90 10.22 -15.88 -11.04
CA HIS A 90 9.18 -15.91 -12.06
C HIS A 90 7.74 -15.89 -11.52
N LYS A 91 7.51 -16.31 -10.26
CA LYS A 91 6.17 -16.31 -9.62
C LYS A 91 5.97 -15.17 -8.64
N ARG A 92 7.01 -14.34 -8.39
CA ARG A 92 6.92 -13.29 -7.38
C ARG A 92 5.89 -12.23 -7.74
N LEU A 93 5.73 -11.92 -9.03
CA LEU A 93 4.71 -10.97 -9.49
C LEU A 93 3.30 -11.46 -9.11
N ASP A 94 2.97 -12.70 -9.51
CA ASP A 94 1.68 -13.33 -9.17
C ASP A 94 1.46 -13.40 -7.67
N ALA A 95 2.51 -13.78 -6.92
CA ALA A 95 2.44 -13.83 -5.47
C ALA A 95 2.14 -12.46 -4.85
N VAL A 96 2.77 -11.37 -5.31
CA VAL A 96 2.47 -10.02 -4.81
C VAL A 96 1.02 -9.63 -5.11
N VAL A 97 0.52 -9.96 -6.30
CA VAL A 97 -0.89 -9.70 -6.67
C VAL A 97 -1.83 -10.43 -5.70
N THR A 98 -1.60 -11.70 -5.44
CA THR A 98 -2.41 -12.49 -4.49
C THR A 98 -2.32 -11.94 -3.07
N ILE A 99 -1.11 -11.62 -2.59
CA ILE A 99 -0.90 -11.05 -1.24
C ILE A 99 -1.64 -9.71 -1.11
N CYS A 100 -1.61 -8.85 -2.14
CA CYS A 100 -2.35 -7.59 -2.14
C CYS A 100 -3.86 -7.82 -2.08
N TYR A 101 -4.38 -8.75 -2.88
CA TYR A 101 -5.80 -9.11 -2.87
C TYR A 101 -6.24 -9.63 -1.50
N GLU A 102 -5.51 -10.58 -0.92
CA GLU A 102 -5.82 -11.15 0.39
C GLU A 102 -5.75 -10.11 1.50
N ALA A 103 -4.76 -9.24 1.46
CA ALA A 103 -4.63 -8.16 2.43
C ALA A 103 -5.83 -7.21 2.36
N GLN A 104 -6.21 -6.77 1.16
CA GLN A 104 -7.38 -5.91 0.97
C GLN A 104 -8.67 -6.60 1.42
N ALA A 105 -8.82 -7.89 1.11
CA ALA A 105 -9.98 -8.67 1.53
C ALA A 105 -10.09 -8.72 3.07
N ARG A 106 -8.98 -8.99 3.77
CA ARG A 106 -8.93 -8.97 5.25
C ARG A 106 -9.16 -7.59 5.86
N LEU A 107 -8.82 -6.51 5.15
CA LEU A 107 -9.17 -5.15 5.61
C LEU A 107 -10.66 -4.84 5.48
N ARG A 108 -11.33 -5.38 4.44
CA ARG A 108 -12.77 -5.21 4.23
C ARG A 108 -13.60 -6.09 5.15
N ASP A 109 -13.16 -7.34 5.30
CA ASP A 109 -13.80 -8.33 6.18
C ASP A 109 -12.72 -8.93 7.09
N PRO A 110 -12.59 -8.43 8.34
CA PRO A 110 -11.58 -8.94 9.28
C PRO A 110 -11.88 -10.36 9.79
N VAL A 111 -13.10 -10.88 9.57
CA VAL A 111 -13.50 -12.21 10.05
C VAL A 111 -13.24 -13.26 8.97
N TYR A 112 -13.73 -13.05 7.75
CA TYR A 112 -13.66 -14.04 6.68
C TYR A 112 -12.69 -13.64 5.54
N GLY A 113 -12.35 -12.37 5.39
CA GLY A 113 -11.41 -11.89 4.38
C GLY A 113 -11.74 -12.37 2.96
N CYS A 114 -10.78 -13.06 2.31
CA CYS A 114 -10.98 -13.63 0.98
C CYS A 114 -11.91 -14.87 0.99
N VAL A 115 -12.13 -15.52 2.14
CA VAL A 115 -13.00 -16.69 2.26
C VAL A 115 -14.47 -16.32 2.05
N ALA A 116 -14.89 -15.11 2.41
CA ALA A 116 -16.24 -14.63 2.12
C ALA A 116 -16.54 -14.62 0.61
N HIS A 117 -15.57 -14.20 -0.21
CA HIS A 117 -15.71 -14.25 -1.67
C HIS A 117 -15.79 -15.68 -2.18
N ILE A 118 -14.98 -16.59 -1.63
CA ILE A 118 -15.04 -18.01 -1.97
C ILE A 118 -16.43 -18.57 -1.64
N PHE A 119 -16.96 -18.29 -0.45
CA PHE A 119 -18.28 -18.76 -0.03
C PHE A 119 -19.40 -18.22 -0.92
N ALA A 120 -19.36 -16.94 -1.27
CA ALA A 120 -20.34 -16.33 -2.18
C ALA A 120 -20.34 -17.01 -3.56
N LEU A 121 -19.15 -17.29 -4.12
CA LEU A 121 -19.01 -18.02 -5.38
C LEU A 121 -19.52 -19.46 -5.26
N GLN A 122 -19.21 -20.14 -4.17
CA GLN A 122 -19.69 -21.51 -3.91
C GLN A 122 -21.21 -21.56 -3.78
N GLN A 123 -21.82 -20.57 -3.11
CA GLN A 123 -23.27 -20.46 -3.02
C GLN A 123 -23.90 -20.21 -4.38
N GLN A 124 -23.31 -19.39 -5.25
CA GLN A 124 -23.81 -19.20 -6.62
C GLN A 124 -23.78 -20.50 -7.45
N VAL A 125 -22.72 -21.30 -7.30
CA VAL A 125 -22.62 -22.63 -7.96
C VAL A 125 -23.62 -23.62 -7.37
N TYR A 126 -23.80 -23.64 -6.05
CA TYR A 126 -24.75 -24.53 -5.37
C TYR A 126 -26.22 -24.17 -5.65
N MET A 127 -26.52 -22.88 -5.79
CA MET A 127 -27.84 -22.39 -6.19
C MET A 127 -28.10 -22.54 -7.70
N HIS A 128 -27.09 -22.94 -8.47
CA HIS A 128 -27.25 -23.31 -9.87
C HIS A 128 -27.64 -24.80 -9.96
N PRO A 129 -28.91 -25.13 -10.32
CA PRO A 129 -29.47 -26.48 -10.15
C PRO A 129 -28.83 -27.59 -11.01
N SER A 130 -27.78 -27.28 -11.79
CA SER A 130 -27.12 -28.21 -12.71
C SER A 130 -25.75 -28.73 -12.22
N ILE A 131 -25.22 -28.27 -11.08
CA ILE A 131 -23.88 -28.66 -10.59
C ILE A 131 -23.96 -29.12 -9.14
N HIS A 132 -24.50 -30.31 -8.90
CA HIS A 132 -24.51 -30.91 -7.56
C HIS A 132 -23.26 -31.80 -7.32
N HIS A 133 -22.74 -31.69 -6.09
CA HIS A 133 -21.77 -32.54 -5.38
C HIS A 133 -20.27 -32.16 -5.35
N ILE A 134 -19.92 -31.16 -4.54
CA ILE A 134 -18.78 -31.27 -3.60
C ILE A 134 -19.15 -30.57 -2.26
N PRO A 135 -19.30 -31.31 -1.14
CA PRO A 135 -19.61 -30.72 0.17
C PRO A 135 -18.46 -29.87 0.74
N MET A 136 -18.79 -28.64 1.17
CA MET A 136 -17.89 -27.64 1.75
C MET A 136 -17.67 -27.80 3.26
N ASP A 137 -17.77 -29.02 3.78
CA ASP A 137 -17.67 -29.30 5.23
C ASP A 137 -16.21 -29.29 5.77
N ARG A 138 -15.24 -28.81 4.98
CA ARG A 138 -13.81 -28.76 5.37
C ARG A 138 -13.20 -27.34 5.43
N VAL A 139 -14.02 -26.29 5.54
CA VAL A 139 -13.58 -24.95 6.00
C VAL A 139 -14.21 -24.67 7.37
N LYS A 140 -14.12 -25.62 8.28
CA LYS A 140 -14.32 -25.38 9.70
C LYS A 140 -13.26 -26.14 10.48
N SER A 141 -12.03 -25.62 10.41
CA SER A 141 -11.06 -25.85 11.47
C SER A 141 -11.41 -24.89 12.62
N PRO A 142 -11.95 -25.37 13.75
CA PRO A 142 -12.02 -24.56 14.96
C PRO A 142 -10.59 -24.32 15.45
N CYS A 143 -10.28 -23.06 15.74
CA CYS A 143 -9.24 -22.73 16.69
C CYS A 143 -9.60 -23.31 18.07
#